data_AF-R7R1T3-F1
#
_entry.id   AF-R7R1T3-F1
#
_cell.length_a   1.000
_cell.length_b   1.000
_cell.length_c   1.000
_cell.angle_alpha   90.00
_cell.angle_beta   90.00
_cell.angle_gamma   90.00
#
_symmetry.space_group_name_H-M   'P 1'
#
loop_
_entity.id
_entity.type
_entity.pdbx_description
1 polymer ?
#
loop_
_entity_poly.entity_id
_entity_poly.type
_entity_poly.pdbx_seq_one_letter_code
_entity_poly.pdbx_strand_id
1 'polypeptide(L)'
;MMSPEALNAKLDDMLKDTKAGHLKWRLEIETSEYEDRDKKIVVKEDKKEWIMDECYVAFSCNYRGEDFVMITYEDIETCGDKTRSLNLVFLPPVSMRLFDVNALAPYSVSANAVLTAKIHTLWETLLALYKEDKTSVDILTDTWTPDKGSAAR
;
A
#
# COMPACT_ATOMS: atom_id res chain seq x y z
N MET A 1 1.27 8.58 -18.07
CA MET A 1 1.52 7.91 -16.78
C MET A 1 2.58 8.71 -16.04
N MET A 2 2.41 8.98 -14.75
CA MET A 2 3.41 9.71 -13.95
C MET A 2 4.67 8.86 -13.78
N SER A 3 5.87 9.47 -13.88
CA SER A 3 7.12 8.73 -13.68
C SER A 3 7.42 8.54 -12.18
N PRO A 4 8.26 7.56 -11.81
CA PRO A 4 8.68 7.37 -10.42
C PRO A 4 9.39 8.60 -9.82
N GLU A 5 10.16 9.33 -10.63
CA GLU A 5 10.87 10.55 -10.21
C GLU A 5 9.88 11.69 -9.94
N ALA A 6 8.88 11.85 -10.81
CA ALA A 6 7.83 12.84 -10.62
C ALA A 6 6.98 12.54 -9.38
N LEU A 7 6.66 11.26 -9.14
CA LEU A 7 5.97 10.84 -7.92
C LEU A 7 6.83 11.08 -6.68
N ASN A 8 8.13 10.76 -6.72
CA ASN A 8 9.06 11.04 -5.62
C ASN A 8 9.08 12.53 -5.25
N ALA A 9 9.23 13.41 -6.23
CA ALA A 9 9.24 14.85 -6.01
C ALA A 9 7.90 15.35 -5.42
N LYS A 10 6.78 14.83 -5.92
CA LYS A 10 5.45 15.14 -5.37
C LYS A 10 5.31 14.67 -3.92
N LEU A 11 5.73 13.44 -3.60
CA LEU A 11 5.71 12.90 -2.25
C LEU A 11 6.61 13.68 -1.29
N ASP A 12 7.75 14.20 -1.75
CA ASP A 12 8.62 15.05 -0.92
C ASP A 12 7.91 16.32 -0.46
N ASP A 13 7.19 17.00 -1.36
CA ASP A 13 6.44 18.19 -1.01
C ASP A 13 5.21 17.87 -0.15
N MET A 14 4.49 16.80 -0.48
CA MET A 14 3.37 16.33 0.33
C MET A 14 3.81 15.94 1.73
N LEU A 15 4.98 15.32 1.91
CA LEU A 15 5.50 14.95 3.23
C LEU A 15 5.84 16.18 4.08
N LYS A 16 6.38 17.26 3.47
CA LYS A 16 6.58 18.54 4.17
C LYS A 16 5.25 19.12 4.64
N ASP A 17 4.27 19.18 3.75
CA ASP A 17 2.93 19.72 4.07
C ASP A 17 2.20 18.84 5.10
N THR A 18 2.42 17.52 5.08
CA THR A 18 1.92 16.58 6.09
C THR A 18 2.52 16.87 7.46
N LYS A 19 3.85 17.02 7.55
CA LYS A 19 4.54 17.34 8.81
C LYS A 19 4.17 18.71 9.36
N ALA A 20 3.78 19.64 8.50
CA ALA A 20 3.25 20.96 8.89
C ALA A 20 1.76 20.91 9.31
N GLY A 21 1.09 19.76 9.20
CA GLY A 21 -0.33 19.63 9.52
C GLY A 21 -1.28 20.22 8.47
N HIS A 22 -0.79 20.49 7.25
CA HIS A 22 -1.58 21.10 6.17
C HIS A 22 -2.38 20.09 5.34
N LEU A 23 -2.06 18.79 5.44
CA LEU A 23 -2.75 17.73 4.70
C LEU A 23 -3.56 16.84 5.62
N LYS A 24 -4.84 16.69 5.30
CA LYS A 24 -5.72 15.71 5.93
C LYS A 24 -5.69 14.43 5.10
N TRP A 25 -5.14 13.37 5.69
CA TRP A 25 -5.01 12.07 5.04
C TRP A 25 -6.12 11.11 5.44
N ARG A 26 -6.48 10.26 4.50
CA ARG A 26 -7.23 9.02 4.71
C ARG A 26 -6.38 7.83 4.26
N LEU A 27 -6.30 6.81 5.12
CA LEU A 27 -5.73 5.51 4.86
C LEU A 27 -6.85 4.46 4.82
N GLU A 28 -6.90 3.69 3.74
CA GLU A 28 -7.77 2.52 3.62
C GLU A 28 -6.86 1.29 3.53
N ILE A 29 -7.01 0.34 4.44
CA ILE A 29 -6.10 -0.80 4.62
C ILE A 29 -6.88 -2.11 4.54
N GLU A 30 -6.39 -3.04 3.73
CA GLU A 30 -6.88 -4.41 3.65
C GLU A 30 -5.68 -5.36 3.76
N THR A 31 -5.61 -6.19 4.79
CA THR A 31 -4.46 -7.05 5.06
C THR A 31 -4.83 -8.42 5.60
N SER A 32 -4.15 -9.46 5.11
CA SER A 32 -4.29 -10.83 5.61
C SER A 32 -3.40 -11.14 6.81
N GLU A 33 -2.55 -10.20 7.25
CA GLU A 33 -1.55 -10.43 8.31
C GLU A 33 -2.17 -11.10 9.55
N TYR A 34 -3.38 -10.65 9.91
CA TYR A 34 -4.12 -11.09 11.09
C TYR A 34 -5.05 -12.28 10.87
N GLU A 35 -5.13 -12.80 9.64
CA GLU A 35 -5.96 -13.96 9.34
C GLU A 35 -5.34 -15.27 9.81
N ASP A 36 -6.20 -16.24 10.05
CA ASP A 36 -5.79 -17.60 10.39
C ASP A 36 -5.09 -18.27 9.19
N ARG A 37 -4.09 -19.10 9.47
CA ARG A 37 -3.25 -19.75 8.44
C ARG A 37 -4.05 -20.53 7.39
N ASP A 38 -5.18 -21.11 7.77
CA ASP A 38 -6.05 -21.90 6.89
C ASP A 38 -6.84 -21.05 5.89
N LYS A 39 -6.96 -19.74 6.13
CA LYS A 39 -7.56 -18.77 5.20
C LYS A 39 -6.54 -18.12 4.28
N LYS A 40 -5.26 -18.13 4.66
CA LYS A 40 -4.18 -17.52 3.89
C LYS A 40 -3.88 -18.31 2.61
N ILE A 41 -3.33 -17.59 1.64
CA ILE A 41 -2.90 -18.19 0.38
C ILE A 41 -1.62 -18.99 0.63
N VAL A 42 -1.56 -20.20 0.07
CA VAL A 42 -0.39 -21.09 0.17
C VAL A 42 0.19 -21.30 -1.23
N VAL A 43 1.36 -20.74 -1.47
CA VAL A 43 2.10 -20.89 -2.73
C VAL A 43 3.01 -22.12 -2.64
N LYS A 44 2.85 -23.04 -3.59
CA LYS A 44 3.64 -24.28 -3.65
C LYS A 44 4.72 -24.17 -4.72
N GLU A 45 5.94 -23.92 -4.29
CA GLU A 45 7.10 -23.76 -5.17
C GLU A 45 8.29 -24.58 -4.64
N ASP A 46 9.05 -25.26 -5.52
CA ASP A 46 10.24 -26.04 -5.14
C ASP A 46 10.02 -27.06 -4.00
N LYS A 47 8.83 -27.70 -3.97
CA LYS A 47 8.39 -28.62 -2.89
C LYS A 47 8.33 -27.97 -1.50
N LYS A 48 8.24 -26.64 -1.45
CA LYS A 48 8.00 -25.87 -0.23
C LYS A 48 6.61 -25.24 -0.28
N GLU A 49 6.09 -24.98 0.91
CA GLU A 49 4.87 -24.21 1.09
C GLU A 49 5.26 -22.84 1.65
N TRP A 50 4.94 -21.80 0.90
CA TRP A 50 5.08 -20.41 1.29
C TRP A 50 3.72 -19.91 1.72
N ILE A 51 3.62 -19.38 2.94
CA ILE A 51 2.41 -18.71 3.41
C ILE A 51 2.52 -17.27 2.95
N MET A 52 1.55 -16.84 2.16
CA MET A 52 1.51 -15.50 1.61
C MET A 52 0.59 -14.62 2.43
N ASP A 53 1.12 -13.48 2.83
CA ASP A 53 0.39 -12.36 3.37
C ASP A 53 0.25 -11.26 2.31
N GLU A 54 -0.94 -10.66 2.21
CA GLU A 54 -1.24 -9.56 1.31
C GLU A 54 -1.58 -8.32 2.13
N CYS A 55 -1.09 -7.16 1.70
CA CYS A 55 -1.39 -5.89 2.33
C CYS A 55 -1.60 -4.80 1.27
N TYR A 56 -2.83 -4.30 1.21
CA TYR A 56 -3.18 -3.10 0.47
C TYR A 56 -3.24 -1.90 1.39
N VAL A 57 -2.68 -0.78 0.94
CA VAL A 57 -2.84 0.52 1.60
C VAL A 57 -3.13 1.58 0.54
N ALA A 58 -4.30 2.21 0.61
CA ALA A 58 -4.61 3.42 -0.14
C ALA A 58 -4.28 4.67 0.68
N PHE A 59 -3.44 5.52 0.14
CA PHE A 59 -3.13 6.85 0.65
C PHE A 59 -3.93 7.87 -0.14
N SER A 60 -4.82 8.61 0.51
CA SER A 60 -5.61 9.65 -0.15
C SER A 60 -5.67 10.96 0.63
N CYS A 61 -5.66 12.07 -0.10
CA CYS A 61 -5.85 13.42 0.44
C CYS A 61 -6.22 14.39 -0.68
N ASN A 62 -6.71 15.58 -0.32
CA ASN A 62 -6.77 16.70 -1.25
C ASN A 62 -5.46 17.49 -1.17
N TYR A 63 -4.71 17.53 -2.27
CA TYR A 63 -3.44 18.23 -2.36
C TYR A 63 -3.55 19.41 -3.32
N ARG A 64 -3.50 20.63 -2.78
CA ARG A 64 -3.58 21.88 -3.56
C ARG A 64 -4.82 21.98 -4.45
N GLY A 65 -5.96 21.47 -3.98
CA GLY A 65 -7.23 21.50 -4.71
C GLY A 65 -7.46 20.28 -5.61
N GLU A 66 -6.51 19.36 -5.72
CA GLU A 66 -6.64 18.12 -6.49
C GLU A 66 -6.67 16.90 -5.58
N ASP A 67 -7.60 15.98 -5.83
CA ASP A 67 -7.64 14.72 -5.10
C ASP A 67 -6.48 13.81 -5.55
N PHE A 68 -5.70 13.37 -4.58
CA PHE A 68 -4.60 12.43 -4.75
C PHE A 68 -4.98 11.07 -4.18
N VAL A 69 -4.69 10.01 -4.94
CA VAL A 69 -4.80 8.62 -4.50
C VAL A 69 -3.57 7.86 -4.97
N MET A 70 -2.95 7.13 -4.06
CA MET A 70 -1.89 6.17 -4.33
C MET A 70 -2.21 4.89 -3.59
N ILE A 71 -2.10 3.74 -4.25
CA ILE A 71 -2.30 2.44 -3.61
C ILE A 71 -0.98 1.69 -3.64
N THR A 72 -0.58 1.14 -2.50
CA THR A 72 0.49 0.15 -2.43
C THR A 72 -0.09 -1.23 -2.23
N TYR A 73 0.54 -2.23 -2.84
CA TYR A 73 0.33 -3.64 -2.55
C TYR A 73 1.65 -4.24 -2.14
N GLU A 74 1.66 -4.95 -1.02
CA GLU A 74 2.76 -5.80 -0.62
C GLU A 74 2.26 -7.25 -0.52
N ASP A 75 2.98 -8.17 -1.17
CA ASP A 75 2.90 -9.58 -0.82
C ASP A 75 4.13 -9.97 0.01
N ILE A 76 3.92 -10.76 1.05
CA ILE A 76 4.96 -11.23 1.95
C ILE A 76 4.83 -12.74 2.04
N GLU A 77 5.77 -13.44 1.42
CA GLU A 77 5.79 -14.89 1.44
C GLU A 77 6.81 -15.40 2.46
N THR A 78 6.35 -16.23 3.38
CA THR A 78 7.16 -16.81 4.45
C THR A 78 7.20 -18.33 4.38
N CYS A 79 8.40 -18.91 4.45
CA CYS A 79 8.64 -20.35 4.51
C CYS A 79 9.72 -20.66 5.54
N GLY A 80 9.29 -21.05 6.76
CA GLY A 80 10.20 -21.20 7.91
C GLY A 80 10.88 -19.87 8.21
N ASP A 81 12.23 -19.86 8.23
CA ASP A 81 13.03 -18.65 8.48
C ASP A 81 13.26 -17.79 7.22
N LYS A 82 12.64 -18.13 6.08
CA LYS A 82 12.80 -17.39 4.82
C LYS A 82 11.61 -16.49 4.58
N THR A 83 11.88 -15.25 4.23
CA THR A 83 10.88 -14.27 3.81
C THR A 83 11.30 -13.65 2.48
N ARG A 84 10.35 -13.50 1.57
CA ARG A 84 10.47 -12.66 0.36
C ARG A 84 9.24 -11.78 0.25
N SER A 85 9.40 -10.60 -0.33
CA SER A 85 8.27 -9.71 -0.59
C SER A 85 8.36 -9.05 -1.95
N LEU A 86 7.21 -8.80 -2.55
CA LEU A 86 7.02 -7.91 -3.69
C LEU A 86 6.26 -6.68 -3.23
N ASN A 87 6.72 -5.52 -3.70
CA ASN A 87 6.05 -4.25 -3.45
C ASN A 87 5.65 -3.62 -4.80
N LEU A 88 4.37 -3.30 -4.94
CA LEU A 88 3.80 -2.63 -6.10
C LEU A 88 3.18 -1.29 -5.70
N VAL A 89 3.25 -0.32 -6.60
CA VAL A 89 2.72 1.03 -6.40
C VAL A 89 1.83 1.38 -7.58
N PHE A 90 0.66 1.94 -7.29
CA PHE A 90 -0.35 2.29 -8.28
C PHE A 90 -0.84 3.73 -8.08
N LEU A 91 -1.14 4.41 -9.20
CA LEU A 91 -1.80 5.73 -9.21
C LEU A 91 -3.13 5.63 -9.97
N PRO A 92 -4.16 5.00 -9.39
CA PRO A 92 -5.44 4.83 -10.05
C PRO A 92 -6.25 6.14 -10.06
N PRO A 93 -7.33 6.22 -10.87
CA PRO A 93 -8.29 7.31 -10.79
C PRO A 93 -8.94 7.38 -9.40
N VAL A 94 -9.30 8.58 -8.94
CA VAL A 94 -9.84 8.80 -7.59
C VAL A 94 -11.11 8.00 -7.30
N SER A 95 -11.92 7.73 -8.34
CA SER A 95 -13.13 6.92 -8.26
C SER A 95 -12.88 5.41 -8.10
N MET A 96 -11.64 4.95 -8.30
CA MET A 96 -11.27 3.55 -8.18
C MET A 96 -10.85 3.26 -6.75
N ARG A 97 -11.69 2.50 -6.06
CA ARG A 97 -11.52 2.01 -4.68
C ARG A 97 -11.59 0.49 -4.68
N LEU A 98 -10.76 -0.14 -5.52
CA LEU A 98 -10.73 -1.59 -5.68
C LEU A 98 -9.32 -2.10 -5.37
N PHE A 99 -9.22 -3.02 -4.41
CA PHE A 99 -7.99 -3.72 -4.04
C PHE A 99 -7.91 -5.06 -4.80
N ASP A 100 -7.41 -4.97 -6.04
CA ASP A 100 -7.20 -6.10 -6.94
C ASP A 100 -6.02 -5.77 -7.86
N VAL A 101 -4.96 -6.58 -7.81
CA VAL A 101 -3.72 -6.31 -8.57
C VAL A 101 -3.99 -6.25 -10.08
N ASN A 102 -4.89 -7.10 -10.60
CA ASN A 102 -5.18 -7.13 -12.04
C ASN A 102 -5.90 -5.85 -12.49
N ALA A 103 -6.85 -5.36 -11.69
CA ALA A 103 -7.54 -4.11 -11.97
C ALA A 103 -6.62 -2.90 -11.85
N LEU A 104 -5.64 -2.96 -10.94
CA LEU A 104 -4.68 -1.88 -10.69
C LEU A 104 -3.49 -1.90 -11.65
N ALA A 105 -3.16 -3.03 -12.29
CA ALA A 105 -2.00 -3.18 -13.16
C ALA A 105 -1.84 -2.08 -14.23
N PRO A 106 -2.89 -1.59 -14.91
CA PRO A 106 -2.75 -0.48 -15.87
C PRO A 106 -2.28 0.85 -15.28
N TYR A 107 -2.32 1.00 -13.95
CA TYR A 107 -1.94 2.19 -13.20
C TYR A 107 -0.62 2.02 -12.44
N SER A 108 0.11 0.94 -12.69
CA SER A 108 1.37 0.65 -12.01
C SER A 108 2.43 1.70 -12.27
N VAL A 109 3.13 2.12 -11.22
CA VAL A 109 4.33 2.94 -11.30
C VAL A 109 5.53 2.03 -11.02
N SER A 110 6.54 2.09 -11.88
CA SER A 110 7.78 1.31 -11.70
C SER A 110 8.55 1.81 -10.47
N ALA A 111 8.26 1.25 -9.30
CA ALA A 111 8.88 1.68 -8.06
C ALA A 111 10.34 1.22 -7.98
N ASN A 112 11.23 2.17 -7.67
CA ASN A 112 12.61 1.90 -7.29
C ASN A 112 12.76 2.00 -5.77
N ALA A 113 13.90 1.57 -5.24
CA ALA A 113 14.18 1.58 -3.81
C ALA A 113 13.98 2.97 -3.16
N VAL A 114 14.23 4.05 -3.91
CA VAL A 114 14.03 5.43 -3.42
C VAL A 114 12.55 5.73 -3.24
N LEU A 115 11.71 5.38 -4.22
CA LEU A 115 10.25 5.57 -4.12
C LEU A 115 9.67 4.72 -3.00
N THR A 116 10.07 3.45 -2.88
CA THR A 116 9.61 2.56 -1.81
C THR A 116 9.95 3.13 -0.43
N ALA A 117 11.20 3.60 -0.23
CA ALA A 117 11.60 4.23 1.03
C ALA A 117 10.83 5.52 1.32
N LYS A 118 10.48 6.29 0.28
CA LYS A 118 9.67 7.51 0.43
C LYS A 118 8.26 7.21 0.90
N ILE A 119 7.62 6.21 0.29
CA ILE A 119 6.26 5.79 0.65
C ILE A 119 6.26 5.22 2.07
N HIS A 120 7.28 4.42 2.43
CA HIS A 120 7.44 3.94 3.80
C HIS A 120 7.57 5.10 4.80
N THR A 121 8.38 6.11 4.49
CA THR A 121 8.51 7.31 5.33
C THR A 121 7.17 8.04 5.51
N LEU A 122 6.37 8.13 4.44
CA LEU A 122 5.02 8.70 4.52
C LEU A 122 4.13 7.87 5.44
N TRP A 123 4.09 6.56 5.27
CA TRP A 123 3.36 5.63 6.15
C TRP A 123 3.72 5.81 7.63
N GLU A 124 5.01 5.77 7.98
CA GLU A 124 5.47 5.94 9.35
C GLU A 124 5.09 7.32 9.92
N THR A 125 5.20 8.37 9.10
CA THR A 125 4.81 9.74 9.49
C THR A 125 3.32 9.80 9.80
N LEU A 126 2.46 9.21 8.96
CA LEU A 126 1.02 9.18 9.18
C LEU A 126 0.63 8.35 10.41
N LEU A 127 1.28 7.20 10.62
CA LEU A 127 1.08 6.41 11.84
C LEU A 127 1.51 7.15 13.10
N ALA A 128 2.62 7.89 13.06
CA ALA A 128 3.07 8.70 14.19
C ALA A 128 2.04 9.78 14.53
N LEU A 129 1.57 10.53 13.51
CA LEU A 129 0.51 11.53 13.69
C LEU A 129 -0.77 10.90 14.27
N TYR A 130 -1.20 9.74 13.76
CA TYR A 130 -2.38 9.04 14.29
C TYR A 130 -2.20 8.51 15.72
N LYS A 131 -0.96 8.17 16.12
CA LYS A 131 -0.65 7.77 17.49
C LYS A 131 -0.75 8.95 18.45
N GLU A 132 -0.32 10.13 18.03
CA GLU A 132 -0.40 11.38 18.81
C GLU A 132 -1.84 11.91 18.88
N ASP A 133 -2.54 11.94 17.75
CA ASP A 133 -3.93 12.40 17.63
C ASP A 133 -4.71 11.48 16.67
N LYS A 134 -5.70 10.76 17.21
CA LYS A 134 -6.57 9.83 16.46
C LYS A 134 -7.41 10.52 15.39
N THR A 135 -7.54 11.83 15.44
CA THR A 135 -8.28 12.63 14.45
C THR A 135 -7.38 13.24 13.38
N SER A 136 -6.04 13.05 13.45
CA SER A 136 -5.10 13.59 12.46
C SER A 136 -5.16 12.87 11.12
N VAL A 137 -5.33 11.55 11.14
CA VAL A 137 -5.46 10.67 9.96
C VAL A 137 -6.74 9.86 10.08
N ASP A 138 -7.55 9.83 9.03
CA ASP A 138 -8.72 8.94 8.95
C ASP A 138 -8.23 7.54 8.55
N ILE A 139 -8.31 6.55 9.44
CA ILE A 139 -7.85 5.18 9.14
C ILE A 139 -9.07 4.26 9.10
N LEU A 140 -9.26 3.62 7.94
CA LEU A 140 -10.27 2.61 7.69
C LEU A 140 -9.57 1.28 7.43
N THR A 141 -9.95 0.26 8.19
CA THR A 141 -9.52 -1.12 7.97
C THR A 141 -10.72 -1.92 7.50
N ASP A 142 -10.61 -2.56 6.34
CA ASP A 142 -11.67 -3.45 5.84
C ASP A 142 -11.30 -4.92 6.09
N THR A 143 -12.31 -5.79 5.97
CA THR A 143 -12.13 -7.24 6.03
C THR A 143 -11.34 -7.68 4.82
N TRP A 144 -10.25 -8.41 5.04
CA TRP A 144 -9.47 -8.94 3.93
C TRP A 144 -10.24 -9.97 3.12
N THR A 145 -10.14 -9.81 1.81
CA THR A 145 -10.61 -10.75 0.81
C THR A 145 -9.42 -11.18 -0.04
N PRO A 146 -9.18 -12.49 -0.23
CA PRO A 146 -8.06 -12.97 -1.02
C PRO A 146 -8.08 -12.37 -2.43
N ASP A 147 -6.96 -11.81 -2.87
CA ASP A 147 -6.86 -11.28 -4.22
C ASP A 147 -6.97 -12.43 -5.24
N LYS A 148 -7.95 -12.34 -6.14
CA LYS A 148 -8.16 -13.35 -7.19
C LYS A 148 -6.99 -13.40 -8.17
N GLY A 149 -6.20 -12.33 -8.27
CA GLY A 149 -5.00 -12.25 -9.10
C GLY A 149 -3.76 -12.90 -8.50
N SER A 150 -3.66 -13.02 -7.18
CA SER A 150 -2.47 -13.58 -6.53
C SER A 150 -2.47 -15.12 -6.53
N ALA A 151 -3.64 -15.75 -6.56
CA ALA A 151 -3.80 -17.21 -6.68
C ALA A 151 -3.41 -17.80 -8.06
N ALA A 152 -3.16 -16.96 -9.07
CA ALA A 152 -2.82 -17.37 -10.43
C ALA A 152 -1.31 -17.31 -10.76
N ARG A 153 -0.47 -17.00 -9.76
CA ARG A 153 1.00 -16.98 -9.88
C ARG A 153 1.62 -18.35 -9.70
#